data_AF-A0A8T1SY41-F1
#
_entry.id   AF-A0A8T1SY41-F1
#
_cell.length_a   1.000
_cell.length_b   1.000
_cell.length_c   1.000
_cell.angle_alpha   90.00
_cell.angle_beta   90.00
_cell.angle_gamma   90.00
#
_symmetry.space_group_name_H-M   'P 1'
#
loop_
_entity.id
_entity.type
_entity.pdbx_description
1 polymer ?
#
loop_
_entity_poly.entity_id
_entity_poly.type
_entity_poly.pdbx_seq_one_letter_code
_entity_poly.pdbx_strand_id
1 'polypeptide(L)'
;MSIEGLVCSKSQCRFTFVFLKKLWKVLRLLLSVVLSVQVLQYCRRMLPDDSFEKDINICRKRFAWRNPILGRFEPDWKPFLTSRELFWQDDTPARRQLNDLLQFHILPFGLNSSVLHAFQTLQLLPQQGMPKSIDRLWCRRCVVVGNSNSLRGRGFGAMIDSHNIVIRLNDAPVKEHKADVGEKTSIRLFFPESALPNPLDNNDKGNADGAHCIQEPGFYLGEGDAAEHNE
;
A
#
# COMPACT_ATOMS: atom_id res chain seq x y z
N MET A 1 12.86 58.28 -64.17
CA MET A 1 12.59 56.89 -63.75
C MET A 1 11.52 56.93 -62.69
N SER A 2 10.29 56.55 -63.05
CA SER A 2 9.12 56.57 -62.17
C SER A 2 9.25 55.54 -61.06
N ILE A 3 9.00 55.99 -59.84
CA ILE A 3 8.67 55.15 -58.69
C ILE A 3 7.16 54.90 -58.79
N GLU A 4 6.75 53.75 -59.35
CA GLU A 4 5.35 53.31 -59.26
C GLU A 4 5.15 52.54 -57.96
N GLY A 5 4.39 53.17 -57.07
CA GLY A 5 4.01 52.62 -55.78
C GLY A 5 3.06 51.44 -55.91
N LEU A 6 3.26 50.46 -55.02
CA LEU A 6 2.26 49.44 -54.69
C LEU A 6 1.02 50.12 -54.10
N VAL A 7 0.04 50.43 -54.95
CA VAL A 7 -1.30 50.81 -54.51
C VAL A 7 -2.03 49.54 -54.08
N CYS A 8 -2.02 49.27 -52.77
CA CYS A 8 -2.84 48.22 -52.17
C CYS A 8 -4.32 48.65 -52.23
N SER A 9 -5.16 47.86 -52.92
CA SER A 9 -6.58 48.17 -53.09
C SER A 9 -7.33 48.07 -51.76
N LYS A 10 -8.15 49.08 -51.44
CA LYS A 10 -9.03 49.13 -50.24
C LYS A 10 -9.88 47.87 -50.06
N SER A 11 -10.22 47.17 -51.14
CA SER A 11 -10.99 45.92 -51.10
C SER A 11 -10.17 44.73 -50.57
N GLN A 12 -8.88 44.65 -50.92
CA GLN A 12 -7.94 43.62 -50.44
C GLN A 12 -7.68 43.74 -48.94
N CYS A 13 -7.46 44.95 -48.42
CA CYS A 13 -7.32 45.20 -46.98
C CYS A 13 -8.59 44.88 -46.17
N ARG A 14 -9.77 45.08 -46.75
CA ARG A 14 -11.05 44.76 -46.09
C ARG A 14 -11.27 43.25 -46.03
N PHE A 15 -10.90 42.52 -47.09
CA PHE A 15 -10.96 41.07 -47.15
C PHE A 15 -9.96 40.42 -46.18
N THR A 16 -8.71 40.88 -46.14
CA THR A 16 -7.70 40.36 -45.21
C THR A 16 -8.09 40.66 -43.76
N PHE A 17 -8.65 41.84 -43.46
CA PHE A 17 -9.13 42.15 -42.11
C PHE A 17 -10.32 41.28 -41.68
N VAL A 18 -11.27 41.00 -42.58
CA VAL A 18 -12.39 40.07 -42.32
C VAL A 18 -11.89 38.64 -42.14
N PHE A 19 -10.92 38.21 -42.96
CA PHE A 19 -10.30 36.90 -42.88
C PHE A 19 -9.49 36.73 -41.57
N LEU A 20 -8.68 37.72 -41.18
CA LEU A 20 -7.98 37.76 -39.90
C LEU A 20 -8.95 37.74 -38.70
N LYS A 21 -10.06 38.48 -38.77
CA LYS A 21 -11.10 38.41 -37.73
C LYS A 21 -11.77 37.03 -37.66
N LYS A 22 -12.00 36.36 -38.79
CA LYS A 22 -12.49 34.97 -38.81
C LYS A 22 -11.44 34.01 -38.23
N LEU A 23 -10.17 34.14 -38.63
CA LEU A 23 -9.07 33.31 -38.13
C LEU A 23 -8.90 33.47 -36.62
N TRP A 24 -8.96 34.69 -36.11
CA TRP A 24 -8.84 34.97 -34.68
C TRP A 24 -10.04 34.47 -33.88
N LYS A 25 -11.26 34.51 -34.45
CA LYS A 25 -12.44 33.86 -33.85
C LYS A 25 -12.24 32.34 -33.77
N VAL A 26 -11.74 31.70 -34.83
CA VAL A 26 -11.46 30.26 -34.86
C VAL A 26 -10.36 29.90 -33.85
N LEU A 27 -9.26 30.67 -33.81
CA LEU A 27 -8.16 30.45 -32.89
C LEU A 27 -8.60 30.58 -31.42
N ARG A 28 -9.43 31.59 -31.11
CA ARG A 28 -10.05 31.74 -29.78
C ARG A 28 -10.94 30.58 -29.42
N LEU A 29 -11.73 30.07 -30.37
CA LEU A 29 -12.59 28.91 -30.16
C LEU A 29 -11.76 27.66 -29.87
N LEU A 30 -10.70 27.42 -30.65
CA LEU A 30 -9.79 26.29 -30.45
C LEU A 30 -9.09 26.36 -29.09
N LEU A 31 -8.57 27.54 -28.72
CA LEU A 31 -7.93 27.75 -27.43
C LEU A 31 -8.91 27.51 -26.27
N SER A 32 -10.15 28.02 -26.40
CA SER A 32 -11.22 27.78 -25.43
C SER A 32 -11.49 26.28 -25.28
N VAL A 33 -11.64 25.54 -26.39
CA VAL A 33 -11.90 24.09 -26.35
C VAL A 33 -10.74 23.34 -25.68
N VAL A 34 -9.48 23.69 -25.99
CA VAL A 34 -8.31 23.06 -25.37
C VAL A 34 -8.29 23.32 -23.86
N LEU A 35 -8.51 24.57 -23.42
CA LEU A 35 -8.62 24.92 -22.00
C LEU A 35 -9.78 24.18 -21.33
N SER A 36 -10.95 24.11 -21.96
CA SER A 36 -12.10 23.37 -21.43
C SER A 36 -11.76 21.89 -21.26
N VAL A 37 -11.10 21.26 -22.23
CA VAL A 37 -10.69 19.84 -22.16
C VAL A 37 -9.64 19.63 -21.06
N GLN A 38 -8.65 20.51 -20.92
CA GLN A 38 -7.66 20.43 -19.86
C GLN A 38 -8.29 20.59 -18.47
N VAL A 39 -9.20 21.55 -18.31
CA VAL A 39 -9.96 21.74 -17.07
C VAL A 39 -10.82 20.51 -16.79
N LEU A 40 -11.49 19.93 -17.79
CA LEU A 40 -12.29 18.72 -17.62
C LEU A 40 -11.43 17.51 -17.22
N GLN A 41 -10.26 17.34 -17.83
CA GLN A 41 -9.31 16.28 -17.47
C GLN A 41 -8.76 16.48 -16.05
N TYR A 42 -8.48 17.72 -15.65
CA TYR A 42 -8.04 18.06 -14.30
C TYR A 42 -9.15 17.85 -13.27
N CYS A 43 -10.36 18.34 -13.52
CA CYS A 43 -11.52 18.12 -12.66
C CYS A 43 -11.88 16.64 -12.54
N ARG A 44 -11.76 15.85 -13.62
CA ARG A 44 -11.97 14.40 -13.57
C ARG A 44 -10.90 13.66 -12.75
N ARG A 45 -9.70 14.23 -12.62
CA ARG A 45 -8.65 13.74 -11.70
C ARG A 45 -8.87 14.17 -10.25
N MET A 46 -9.57 15.29 -10.01
CA MET A 46 -9.81 15.88 -8.69
C MET A 46 -11.18 15.54 -8.09
N LEU A 47 -12.15 15.09 -8.89
CA LEU A 47 -13.45 14.65 -8.40
C LEU A 47 -13.27 13.35 -7.60
N PRO A 48 -13.73 13.29 -6.33
CA PRO A 48 -13.73 12.06 -5.56
C PRO A 48 -14.63 11.06 -6.27
N ASP A 49 -14.10 9.85 -6.42
CA ASP A 49 -14.62 8.80 -7.29
C ASP A 49 -16.03 8.36 -6.86
N ASP A 50 -16.72 7.70 -7.78
CA ASP A 50 -17.93 6.87 -7.66
C ASP A 50 -17.73 5.69 -6.65
N SER A 51 -16.69 5.78 -5.83
CA SER A 51 -16.17 4.79 -4.90
C SER A 51 -17.11 4.61 -3.71
N PHE A 52 -17.70 5.68 -3.17
CA PHE A 52 -18.49 5.59 -1.93
C PHE A 52 -19.72 4.66 -2.07
N GLU A 53 -20.41 4.70 -3.21
CA GLU A 53 -21.57 3.82 -3.50
C GLU A 53 -21.14 2.39 -3.86
N LYS A 54 -19.98 2.25 -4.52
CA LYS A 54 -19.31 0.96 -4.77
C LYS A 54 -18.87 0.30 -3.45
N ASP A 55 -18.47 1.11 -2.48
CA ASP A 55 -17.89 0.66 -1.22
C ASP A 55 -18.91 -0.03 -0.30
N ILE A 56 -20.15 0.47 -0.26
CA ILE A 56 -21.28 -0.19 0.42
C ILE A 56 -21.58 -1.57 -0.20
N ASN A 57 -21.54 -1.66 -1.53
CA ASN A 57 -21.85 -2.90 -2.26
C ASN A 57 -20.72 -3.94 -2.21
N ILE A 58 -19.47 -3.51 -2.09
CA ILE A 58 -18.29 -4.39 -1.90
C ILE A 58 -18.36 -5.07 -0.54
N CYS A 59 -18.69 -4.35 0.54
CA CYS A 59 -18.84 -4.94 1.88
C CYS A 59 -20.02 -5.92 1.98
N ARG A 60 -21.06 -5.76 1.15
CA ARG A 60 -22.17 -6.74 1.04
C ARG A 60 -21.77 -8.04 0.35
N LYS A 61 -20.81 -8.01 -0.57
CA LYS A 61 -20.25 -9.23 -1.18
C LYS A 61 -19.12 -9.74 -0.30
N ARG A 62 -19.40 -10.71 0.58
CA ARG A 62 -18.35 -11.43 1.31
C ARG A 62 -17.29 -11.91 0.33
N PHE A 63 -16.02 -11.77 0.69
CA PHE A 63 -14.93 -12.41 -0.02
C PHE A 63 -15.23 -13.92 -0.06
N ALA A 64 -15.63 -14.40 -1.22
CA ALA A 64 -15.90 -15.80 -1.49
C ALA A 64 -15.00 -16.16 -2.68
N TRP A 65 -14.12 -17.13 -2.48
CA TRP A 65 -13.32 -17.69 -3.56
C TRP A 65 -14.27 -18.14 -4.66
N ARG A 66 -14.12 -17.58 -5.87
CA ARG A 66 -15.02 -17.89 -7.01
C ARG A 66 -14.95 -19.36 -7.48
N ASN A 67 -14.06 -20.17 -6.92
CA ASN A 67 -13.94 -21.61 -7.22
C ASN A 67 -13.43 -22.41 -5.98
N PRO A 68 -14.32 -23.05 -5.20
CA PRO A 68 -13.93 -23.93 -4.08
C PRO A 68 -13.31 -25.27 -4.53
N ILE A 69 -13.27 -25.56 -5.83
CA ILE A 69 -12.91 -26.88 -6.40
C ILE A 69 -11.45 -27.29 -6.11
N LEU A 70 -10.57 -26.35 -5.70
CA LEU A 70 -9.16 -26.66 -5.40
C LEU A 70 -8.84 -26.79 -3.91
N GLY A 71 -9.84 -26.80 -3.01
CA GLY A 71 -9.65 -27.15 -1.59
C GLY A 71 -8.60 -26.34 -0.82
N ARG A 72 -8.27 -25.12 -1.26
CA ARG A 72 -7.10 -24.36 -0.78
C ARG A 72 -7.39 -23.29 0.28
N PHE A 73 -8.65 -23.07 0.64
CA PHE A 73 -9.02 -22.01 1.56
C PHE A 73 -9.62 -22.60 2.83
N GLU A 74 -8.91 -22.43 3.94
CA GLU A 74 -9.36 -22.80 5.27
C GLU A 74 -9.81 -21.52 6.00
N PRO A 75 -11.14 -21.25 6.09
CA PRO A 75 -11.65 -20.00 6.64
C PRO A 75 -11.32 -19.81 8.13
N ASP A 76 -11.08 -20.90 8.86
CA ASP A 76 -10.77 -20.90 10.29
C ASP A 76 -9.26 -20.87 10.58
N TRP A 77 -8.42 -20.66 9.55
CA TRP A 77 -6.97 -20.51 9.71
C TRP A 77 -6.63 -19.33 10.64
N LYS A 78 -5.73 -19.56 11.59
CA LYS A 78 -5.18 -18.52 12.49
C LYS A 78 -3.81 -18.05 12.00
N PRO A 79 -3.66 -16.81 11.50
CA PRO A 79 -2.40 -16.35 10.91
C PRO A 79 -1.37 -15.86 11.93
N PHE A 80 -1.72 -15.75 13.21
CA PHE A 80 -0.83 -15.27 14.27
C PHE A 80 -0.49 -16.39 15.23
N LEU A 81 0.79 -16.53 15.53
CA LEU A 81 1.27 -17.39 16.61
C LEU A 81 1.13 -16.64 17.94
N THR A 82 0.43 -17.23 18.91
CA THR A 82 0.35 -16.68 20.28
C THR A 82 1.03 -17.64 21.26
N SER A 83 1.34 -17.13 22.45
CA SER A 83 1.90 -17.95 23.52
C SER A 83 0.97 -19.09 23.93
N ARG A 84 -0.33 -18.95 23.69
CA ARG A 84 -1.32 -20.00 23.96
C ARG A 84 -1.10 -21.18 23.02
N GLU A 85 -0.85 -20.96 21.73
CA GLU A 85 -0.54 -22.07 20.80
C GLU A 85 0.82 -22.71 21.05
N LEU A 86 1.72 -22.12 21.86
CA LEU A 86 2.98 -22.78 22.23
C LEU A 86 2.87 -23.65 23.49
N PHE A 87 2.05 -23.25 24.46
CA PHE A 87 1.97 -23.93 25.77
C PHE A 87 0.67 -24.68 26.05
N TRP A 88 -0.39 -24.48 25.25
CA TRP A 88 -1.66 -25.18 25.46
C TRP A 88 -1.54 -26.67 25.10
N GLN A 89 -1.82 -27.55 26.05
CA GLN A 89 -1.79 -29.00 25.84
C GLN A 89 -3.22 -29.53 25.92
N ASP A 90 -3.80 -29.85 24.77
CA ASP A 90 -4.95 -30.74 24.68
C ASP A 90 -4.65 -31.87 23.69
N ASP A 91 -5.33 -33.02 23.85
CA ASP A 91 -5.05 -34.25 23.10
C ASP A 91 -5.81 -34.33 21.76
N THR A 92 -6.28 -33.20 21.24
CA THR A 92 -7.00 -33.20 19.97
C THR A 92 -6.08 -33.60 18.80
N PRO A 93 -6.56 -34.34 17.78
CA PRO A 93 -5.74 -34.72 16.63
C PRO A 93 -5.09 -33.53 15.91
N ALA A 94 -5.84 -32.42 15.75
CA ALA A 94 -5.33 -31.19 15.16
C ALA A 94 -4.18 -30.58 15.99
N ARG A 95 -4.28 -30.66 17.32
CA ARG A 95 -3.24 -30.14 18.22
C ARG A 95 -1.97 -30.98 18.17
N ARG A 96 -2.08 -32.30 18.09
CA ARG A 96 -0.92 -33.19 17.90
C ARG A 96 -0.16 -32.84 16.61
N GLN A 97 -0.88 -32.67 15.50
CA GLN A 97 -0.26 -32.25 14.24
C GLN A 97 0.45 -30.89 14.35
N LEU A 98 -0.17 -29.91 15.02
CA LEU A 98 0.45 -28.60 15.24
C LEU A 98 1.69 -28.69 16.15
N ASN A 99 1.66 -29.51 17.20
CA ASN A 99 2.82 -29.74 18.05
C ASN A 99 3.96 -30.40 17.27
N ASP A 100 3.65 -31.38 16.42
CA ASP A 100 4.65 -32.05 15.60
C ASP A 100 5.31 -31.07 14.61
N LEU A 101 4.51 -30.19 14.01
CA LEU A 101 5.02 -29.11 13.15
C LEU A 101 5.91 -28.16 13.94
N LEU A 102 5.45 -27.64 15.08
CA LEU A 102 6.19 -26.66 15.88
C LEU A 102 7.49 -27.24 16.46
N GLN A 103 7.48 -28.49 16.93
CA GLN A 103 8.60 -29.09 17.65
C GLN A 103 9.61 -29.82 16.75
N PHE A 104 9.18 -30.37 15.60
CA PHE A 104 10.06 -31.19 14.76
C PHE A 104 10.41 -30.58 13.41
N HIS A 105 9.80 -29.45 13.03
CA HIS A 105 10.19 -28.72 11.81
C HIS A 105 11.04 -27.50 12.13
N ILE A 106 11.95 -27.18 11.21
CA ILE A 106 12.79 -25.98 11.25
C ILE A 106 12.03 -24.76 10.72
N LEU A 107 12.53 -23.56 11.05
CA LEU A 107 12.04 -22.30 10.48
C LEU A 107 12.04 -22.37 8.93
N PRO A 108 11.04 -21.78 8.25
CA PRO A 108 9.90 -21.02 8.79
C PRO A 108 8.66 -21.88 9.13
N PHE A 109 8.70 -23.19 8.92
CA PHE A 109 7.52 -24.07 9.03
C PHE A 109 7.32 -24.67 10.43
N GLY A 110 8.34 -24.58 11.28
CA GLY A 110 8.29 -24.93 12.70
C GLY A 110 9.32 -24.13 13.49
N LEU A 111 9.44 -24.41 14.78
CA LEU A 111 10.33 -23.68 15.69
C LEU A 111 11.48 -24.54 16.21
N ASN A 112 11.35 -25.87 16.17
CA ASN A 112 12.35 -26.83 16.66
C ASN A 112 12.89 -26.43 18.05
N SER A 113 14.20 -26.23 18.20
CA SER A 113 14.85 -25.81 19.44
C SER A 113 14.52 -24.39 19.90
N SER A 114 13.84 -23.59 19.07
CA SER A 114 13.52 -22.19 19.33
C SER A 114 12.15 -21.98 19.99
N VAL A 115 11.39 -23.04 20.31
CA VAL A 115 10.06 -22.94 20.94
C VAL A 115 10.08 -22.12 22.23
N LEU A 116 11.04 -22.38 23.13
CA LEU A 116 11.15 -21.68 24.40
C LEU A 116 11.42 -20.19 24.21
N HIS A 117 12.36 -19.87 23.32
CA HIS A 117 12.66 -18.48 23.01
C HIS A 117 11.45 -17.79 22.37
N ALA A 118 10.78 -18.43 21.42
CA ALA A 118 9.58 -17.89 20.76
C ALA A 118 8.50 -17.54 21.79
N PHE A 119 8.30 -18.42 22.78
CA PHE A 119 7.38 -18.15 23.88
C PHE A 119 7.79 -16.91 24.67
N GLN A 120 9.06 -16.78 25.07
CA GLN A 120 9.57 -15.62 25.79
C GLN A 120 9.37 -14.33 24.99
N THR A 121 9.71 -14.32 23.70
CA THR A 121 9.51 -13.17 22.82
C THR A 121 8.04 -12.79 22.73
N LEU A 122 7.14 -13.76 22.55
CA LEU A 122 5.70 -13.51 22.49
C LEU A 122 5.19 -12.85 23.78
N GLN A 123 5.68 -13.24 24.97
CA GLN A 123 5.28 -12.61 26.23
C GLN A 123 5.63 -11.12 26.33
N LEU A 124 6.64 -10.67 25.58
CA LEU A 124 7.06 -9.27 25.56
C LEU A 124 6.22 -8.41 24.61
N LEU A 125 5.46 -9.03 23.69
CA LEU A 125 4.66 -8.29 22.74
C LEU A 125 3.45 -7.65 23.42
N PRO A 126 3.13 -6.37 23.13
CA PRO A 126 1.92 -5.73 23.65
C PRO A 126 0.64 -6.39 23.12
N GLN A 127 0.74 -7.14 22.01
CA GLN A 127 -0.35 -7.85 21.37
C GLN A 127 0.21 -8.99 20.50
N GLN A 128 -0.32 -10.21 20.65
CA GLN A 128 0.13 -11.41 19.91
C GLN A 128 -0.82 -11.84 18.78
N GLY A 129 -1.97 -11.18 18.63
CA GLY A 129 -3.00 -11.54 17.66
C GLY A 129 -3.44 -10.37 16.81
N MET A 130 -4.54 -10.56 16.07
CA MET A 130 -5.09 -9.52 15.22
C MET A 130 -5.40 -8.25 16.04
N PRO A 131 -4.97 -7.05 15.59
CA PRO A 131 -5.27 -5.82 16.31
C PRO A 131 -6.76 -5.62 16.53
N LYS A 132 -7.14 -5.31 17.78
CA LYS A 132 -8.55 -5.07 18.16
C LYS A 132 -9.21 -3.98 17.31
N SER A 133 -8.45 -2.97 16.89
CA SER A 133 -8.91 -1.92 15.98
C SER A 133 -9.37 -2.47 14.64
N ILE A 134 -8.68 -3.48 14.12
CA ILE A 134 -9.03 -4.18 12.87
C ILE A 134 -10.12 -5.21 13.12
N ASP A 135 -10.04 -5.94 14.23
CA ASP A 135 -10.98 -7.03 14.53
C ASP A 135 -12.42 -6.51 14.71
N ARG A 136 -12.56 -5.32 15.28
CA ARG A 136 -13.87 -4.65 15.48
C ARG A 136 -14.49 -4.09 14.21
N LEU A 137 -13.77 -4.06 13.08
CA LEU A 137 -14.32 -3.57 11.82
C LEU A 137 -15.38 -4.54 11.30
N TRP A 138 -16.61 -4.05 11.16
CA TRP A 138 -17.73 -4.80 10.57
C TRP A 138 -17.50 -5.12 9.08
N CYS A 139 -16.75 -4.26 8.37
CA CYS A 139 -16.25 -4.51 7.02
C CYS A 139 -14.75 -4.20 6.97
N ARG A 140 -13.97 -5.15 6.47
CA ARG A 140 -12.52 -5.06 6.36
C ARG A 140 -12.15 -4.93 4.88
N ARG A 141 -11.76 -3.72 4.46
CA ARG A 141 -11.15 -3.50 3.15
C ARG A 141 -9.64 -3.45 3.32
N CYS A 142 -8.97 -4.41 2.69
CA CYS A 142 -7.53 -4.55 2.75
C CYS A 142 -6.90 -4.20 1.39
N VAL A 143 -5.74 -3.55 1.43
CA VAL A 143 -4.83 -3.44 0.28
C VAL A 143 -3.46 -3.92 0.71
N VAL A 144 -2.82 -4.73 -0.14
CA VAL A 144 -1.45 -5.18 0.03
C VAL A 144 -0.58 -4.39 -0.93
N VAL A 145 0.39 -3.66 -0.39
CA VAL A 145 1.31 -2.83 -1.15
C VAL A 145 2.67 -3.55 -1.18
N GLY A 146 3.00 -4.13 -2.34
CA GLY A 146 4.33 -4.68 -2.59
C GLY A 146 5.35 -3.62 -3.00
N ASN A 147 6.59 -4.04 -3.20
CA ASN A 147 7.74 -3.13 -3.35
C ASN A 147 8.14 -2.91 -4.83
N SER A 148 7.21 -3.14 -5.77
CA SER A 148 7.49 -3.07 -7.21
C SER A 148 7.62 -1.63 -7.71
N ASN A 149 8.63 -1.38 -8.56
CA ASN A 149 8.81 -0.11 -9.25
C ASN A 149 7.62 0.25 -10.18
N SER A 150 6.71 -0.69 -10.46
CA SER A 150 5.47 -0.41 -11.20
C SER A 150 4.54 0.59 -10.51
N LEU A 151 4.74 0.88 -9.22
CA LEU A 151 3.98 1.89 -8.48
C LEU A 151 4.49 3.32 -8.74
N ARG A 152 5.72 3.49 -9.22
CA ARG A 152 6.36 4.80 -9.39
C ARG A 152 5.61 5.67 -10.41
N GLY A 153 5.29 6.90 -10.01
CA GLY A 153 4.59 7.89 -10.83
C GLY A 153 3.14 7.56 -11.16
N ARG A 154 2.52 6.59 -10.47
CA ARG A 154 1.15 6.15 -10.72
C ARG A 154 0.10 6.95 -9.95
N GLY A 155 0.48 7.64 -8.87
CA GLY A 155 -0.44 8.45 -8.08
C GLY A 155 -1.48 7.64 -7.30
N PHE A 156 -1.18 6.39 -6.91
CA PHE A 156 -2.14 5.52 -6.23
C PHE A 156 -2.31 5.82 -4.74
N GLY A 157 -1.56 6.76 -4.15
CA GLY A 157 -1.48 6.95 -2.71
C GLY A 157 -2.83 7.21 -2.04
N ALA A 158 -3.64 8.13 -2.57
CA ALA A 158 -4.97 8.43 -2.02
C ALA A 158 -5.93 7.22 -2.09
N MET A 159 -5.83 6.42 -3.16
CA MET A 159 -6.64 5.21 -3.32
C MET A 159 -6.19 4.14 -2.31
N ILE A 160 -4.89 3.96 -2.09
CA ILE A 160 -4.34 3.05 -1.09
C ILE A 160 -4.83 3.45 0.31
N ASP A 161 -4.69 4.71 0.69
CA ASP A 161 -5.03 5.21 2.03
C ASP A 161 -6.54 5.20 2.33
N SER A 162 -7.38 5.10 1.30
CA SER A 162 -8.84 4.93 1.45
C SER A 162 -9.24 3.55 2.02
N HIS A 163 -8.33 2.57 2.01
CA HIS A 163 -8.59 1.25 2.59
C HIS A 163 -8.55 1.28 4.13
N ASN A 164 -9.33 0.40 4.77
CA ASN A 164 -9.31 0.30 6.24
C ASN A 164 -7.96 -0.23 6.73
N ILE A 165 -7.42 -1.21 6.01
CA ILE A 165 -6.21 -1.95 6.37
C ILE A 165 -5.21 -1.84 5.22
N VAL A 166 -4.04 -1.26 5.48
CA VAL A 166 -2.93 -1.19 4.53
C VAL A 166 -1.81 -2.09 5.03
N ILE A 167 -1.50 -3.14 4.26
CA ILE A 167 -0.45 -4.12 4.56
C ILE A 167 0.76 -3.81 3.68
N ARG A 168 1.92 -3.59 4.30
CA ARG A 168 3.20 -3.36 3.61
C ARG A 168 4.20 -4.47 3.94
N LEU A 169 5.21 -4.62 3.09
CA LEU A 169 6.20 -5.68 3.17
C LEU A 169 7.63 -5.12 3.28
N ASN A 170 8.49 -5.78 4.05
CA ASN A 170 9.93 -5.56 4.12
C ASN A 170 10.27 -4.09 4.47
N ASP A 171 11.25 -3.50 3.80
CA ASP A 171 11.81 -2.15 4.02
C ASP A 171 11.32 -1.09 3.01
N ALA A 172 10.26 -1.38 2.23
CA ALA A 172 9.68 -0.43 1.28
C ALA A 172 9.50 1.00 1.85
N PRO A 173 10.11 2.02 1.22
CA PRO A 173 10.06 3.40 1.70
C PRO A 173 8.70 4.03 1.41
N VAL A 174 8.22 4.86 2.35
CA VAL A 174 6.96 5.60 2.23
C VAL A 174 7.19 7.10 2.02
N LYS A 175 8.04 7.71 2.85
CA LYS A 175 8.19 9.16 3.00
C LYS A 175 8.33 9.94 1.69
N GLU A 176 9.15 9.45 0.76
CA GLU A 176 9.43 10.12 -0.51
C GLU A 176 8.51 9.66 -1.66
N HIS A 177 7.61 8.70 -1.40
CA HIS A 177 6.77 8.05 -2.41
C HIS A 177 5.27 8.15 -2.11
N LYS A 178 4.88 8.95 -1.11
CA LYS A 178 3.50 9.06 -0.59
C LYS A 178 2.44 9.27 -1.67
N ALA A 179 2.73 10.09 -2.68
CA ALA A 179 1.81 10.32 -3.80
C ALA A 179 1.46 9.01 -4.55
N ASP A 180 2.42 8.10 -4.65
CA ASP A 180 2.28 6.82 -5.33
C ASP A 180 1.83 5.70 -4.41
N VAL A 181 2.30 5.66 -3.16
CA VAL A 181 2.15 4.50 -2.27
C VAL A 181 1.34 4.76 -1.02
N GLY A 182 0.89 6.00 -0.78
CA GLY A 182 0.11 6.40 0.39
C GLY A 182 0.97 6.52 1.65
N GLU A 183 0.43 7.12 2.70
CA GLU A 183 1.09 7.31 4.00
C GLU A 183 0.66 6.28 5.03
N LYS A 184 -0.52 5.70 4.88
CA LYS A 184 -1.11 4.80 5.88
C LYS A 184 -0.40 3.46 5.88
N THR A 185 -0.13 2.95 7.08
CA THR A 185 0.35 1.58 7.30
C THR A 185 -0.35 1.03 8.53
N SER A 186 -1.10 -0.06 8.36
CA SER A 186 -1.77 -0.75 9.47
C SER A 186 -0.97 -1.94 9.96
N ILE A 187 -0.46 -2.72 9.01
CA ILE A 187 0.36 -3.91 9.26
C ILE A 187 1.61 -3.82 8.39
N ARG A 188 2.75 -4.15 8.96
CA ARG A 188 3.98 -4.35 8.19
C ARG A 188 4.56 -5.73 8.48
N LEU A 189 4.76 -6.51 7.43
CA LEU A 189 5.36 -7.84 7.50
C LEU A 189 6.82 -7.76 7.08
N PHE A 190 7.71 -8.27 7.90
CA PHE A 190 9.14 -8.34 7.60
C PHE A 190 9.79 -9.44 8.45
N PHE A 191 10.94 -9.93 7.99
CA PHE A 191 11.91 -10.65 8.79
C PHE A 191 13.08 -9.71 9.13
N PRO A 192 13.87 -9.96 10.19
CA PRO A 192 14.84 -9.00 10.69
C PRO A 192 15.82 -8.43 9.64
N GLU A 193 16.28 -9.25 8.71
CA GLU A 193 17.21 -8.89 7.64
C GLU A 193 16.58 -7.98 6.56
N SER A 194 15.25 -7.86 6.57
CA SER A 194 14.45 -6.99 5.69
C SER A 194 13.75 -5.86 6.44
N ALA A 195 14.09 -5.68 7.72
CA ALA A 195 13.56 -4.62 8.55
C ALA A 195 14.26 -3.29 8.24
N LEU A 196 13.55 -2.19 8.47
CA LEU A 196 14.20 -0.88 8.50
C LEU A 196 15.04 -0.78 9.77
N PRO A 197 16.27 -0.25 9.70
CA PRO A 197 17.09 0.00 10.88
C PRO A 197 16.37 0.85 11.93
N ASN A 198 15.60 1.84 11.47
CA ASN A 198 14.74 2.66 12.31
C ASN A 198 13.30 2.71 11.75
N PRO A 199 12.31 2.13 12.44
CA PRO A 199 10.91 2.15 12.01
C PRO A 199 10.33 3.57 11.86
N LEU A 200 10.91 4.55 12.55
CA LEU A 200 10.47 5.95 12.49
C LEU A 200 10.91 6.65 11.22
N ASP A 201 11.89 6.13 10.48
CA ASP A 201 12.37 6.78 9.25
C ASP A 201 11.34 6.72 8.11
N ASN A 202 10.39 5.79 8.22
CA ASN A 202 9.31 5.61 7.24
C ASN A 202 8.01 6.35 7.56
N ASN A 203 7.87 6.90 8.76
CA ASN A 203 6.67 7.63 9.17
C ASN A 203 7.02 9.09 9.47
N ASP A 204 6.17 10.03 9.04
CA ASP A 204 6.23 11.36 9.64
C ASP A 204 5.80 11.24 11.11
N LYS A 205 6.44 12.02 11.97
CA LYS A 205 6.35 11.98 13.46
C LYS A 205 4.92 12.06 14.06
N GLY A 206 3.87 12.16 13.25
CA GLY A 206 2.46 12.22 13.67
C GLY A 206 1.58 11.01 13.30
N ASN A 207 2.10 9.93 12.72
CA ASN A 207 1.27 8.77 12.29
C ASN A 207 1.79 7.41 12.79
N ALA A 208 2.70 7.40 13.76
CA ALA A 208 3.31 6.17 14.30
C ALA A 208 2.33 5.31 15.13
N ASP A 209 1.18 5.86 15.52
CA ASP A 209 0.23 5.23 16.45
C ASP A 209 -0.59 4.07 15.83
N GLY A 210 -0.45 3.81 14.53
CA GLY A 210 -1.30 2.85 13.79
C GLY A 210 -0.62 1.63 13.19
N ALA A 211 0.72 1.59 13.13
CA ALA A 211 1.44 0.50 12.47
C ALA A 211 1.81 -0.61 13.46
N HIS A 212 1.07 -1.71 13.42
CA HIS A 212 1.44 -2.92 14.17
C HIS A 212 2.49 -3.68 13.37
N CYS A 213 3.71 -3.77 13.91
CA CYS A 213 4.76 -4.62 13.36
C CYS A 213 4.43 -6.07 13.69
N ILE A 214 4.22 -6.89 12.65
CA ILE A 214 4.14 -8.34 12.82
C ILE A 214 5.51 -8.86 12.41
N GLN A 215 6.33 -9.17 13.42
CA GLN A 215 7.60 -9.81 13.22
C GLN A 215 7.36 -11.32 13.11
N GLU A 216 7.78 -11.92 11.98
CA GLU A 216 8.02 -13.36 11.94
C GLU A 216 9.06 -13.68 13.03
N PRO A 217 8.92 -14.79 13.80
CA PRO A 217 9.92 -15.17 14.80
C PRO A 217 11.21 -15.65 14.12
N GLY A 218 11.98 -14.72 13.56
CA GLY A 218 13.39 -14.85 13.23
C GLY A 218 14.20 -14.54 14.48
N PHE A 219 14.76 -15.58 15.09
CA PHE A 219 15.68 -15.47 16.22
C PHE A 219 17.06 -15.05 15.76
N TYR A 220 17.68 -14.13 16.51
CA TYR A 220 19.13 -14.05 16.61
C TYR A 220 19.61 -14.77 17.87
N LEU A 221 20.54 -15.71 17.66
CA LEU A 221 21.59 -16.04 18.62
C LEU A 221 22.87 -15.32 18.14
N GLY A 222 23.41 -14.44 18.99
CA GLY A 222 24.85 -14.20 19.17
C GLY A 222 25.63 -13.35 18.14
N GLU A 223 26.05 -12.16 18.57
CA GLU A 223 27.47 -11.79 18.69
C GLU A 223 27.60 -11.30 20.15
N GLY A 224 28.33 -11.93 21.08
CA GLY A 224 29.68 -12.45 20.94
C GLY A 224 30.64 -11.28 21.19
N ASP A 225 31.14 -11.16 22.42
CA ASP A 225 32.08 -10.13 22.86
C ASP A 225 33.17 -9.87 21.81
N ALA A 226 33.14 -8.69 21.17
CA ALA A 226 34.28 -8.17 20.45
C ALA A 226 35.27 -7.64 21.48
N ALA A 227 36.29 -8.45 21.77
CA ALA A 227 37.45 -8.08 22.54
C ALA A 227 38.07 -6.79 21.99
N GLU A 228 38.09 -5.75 22.82
CA GLU A 228 38.88 -4.54 22.61
C GLU A 228 40.33 -4.86 22.97
N HIS A 229 41.13 -5.21 21.95
CA HIS A 229 42.59 -5.11 22.02
C HIS A 229 42.99 -3.83 21.30
N ASN A 230 43.26 -2.79 22.08
CA ASN A 230 43.93 -1.58 21.61
C ASN A 230 45.46 -1.79 21.71
N GLU A 231 46.15 -1.40 20.63
CA GLU A 231 47.58 -1.07 20.61
C GLU A 231 47.94 0.03 21.62
#